data_AF-A0A0R3M4J7-F1
#
_entry.id   AF-A0A0R3M4J7-F1
#
_cell.length_a   1.000
_cell.length_b   1.000
_cell.length_c   1.000
_cell.angle_alpha   90.00
_cell.angle_beta   90.00
_cell.angle_gamma   90.00
#
_symmetry.space_group_name_H-M   'P 1'
#
loop_
_entity.id
_entity.type
_entity.pdbx_description
1 polymer ?
#
loop_
_entity_poly.entity_id
_entity_poly.type
_entity_poly.pdbx_seq_one_letter_code
_entity_poly.pdbx_strand_id
1 'polypeptide(L)'
;MTYEVLIIIVALNALATVSLWRKVASKSSRGPQLNKKAADALWRGEPVKPKHDPPNFAKSQWSFMADDVHRQFFDDFRKFADVANWWFADEYNASRFRLQDLPDETLSLNVRHDDGPSFGRSFSIYYNQTRVGRLEISPGHGYTTANPEVYTSLEIDFGARFLGFDELSDFLHAVAFHVTTGVADQSDYQSARLSIQSALTKTLWDNYRVSQYDNPDDEQWGELNVSFNGTADFFKRRRDAPARPQ
;
A
#
# COMPACT_ATOMS: atom_id res chain seq x y z
N MET A 1 -3.85 20.22 33.31
CA MET A 1 -4.16 19.46 32.09
C MET A 1 -4.90 20.42 31.17
N THR A 2 -4.23 20.93 30.13
CA THR A 2 -4.78 21.98 29.26
C THR A 2 -5.78 21.39 28.28
N TYR A 3 -6.78 22.18 27.87
CA TYR A 3 -7.88 21.79 26.98
C TYR A 3 -7.39 21.12 25.68
N GLU A 4 -6.22 21.54 25.18
CA GLU A 4 -5.55 20.98 24.00
C GLU A 4 -5.15 19.51 24.16
N VAL A 5 -4.65 19.13 25.34
CA VAL A 5 -4.27 17.72 25.61
C VAL A 5 -5.51 16.82 25.57
N LEU A 6 -6.65 17.32 26.04
CA LEU A 6 -7.91 16.58 26.06
C LEU A 6 -8.47 16.41 24.64
N ILE A 7 -8.35 17.43 23.79
CA ILE A 7 -8.75 17.38 22.37
C ILE A 7 -7.90 16.34 21.61
N ILE A 8 -6.58 16.33 21.82
CA ILE A 8 -5.67 15.36 21.18
C ILE A 8 -6.02 13.92 21.58
N ILE A 9 -6.27 13.66 22.87
CA ILE A 9 -6.64 12.33 23.36
C ILE A 9 -7.98 11.86 22.77
N VAL A 10 -8.98 12.75 22.68
CA VAL A 10 -10.28 12.42 22.08
C VAL A 10 -10.14 12.14 20.58
N ALA A 11 -9.33 12.93 19.87
CA ALA A 11 -9.07 12.71 18.45
C ALA A 11 -8.36 11.38 18.19
N LEU A 12 -7.32 11.04 18.98
CA LEU A 12 -6.62 9.76 18.88
C LEU A 12 -7.54 8.56 19.14
N ASN A 13 -8.42 8.64 20.14
CA ASN A 13 -9.40 7.58 20.43
C ASN A 13 -10.44 7.43 19.31
N ALA A 14 -10.92 8.54 18.75
CA ALA A 14 -11.83 8.51 17.61
C ALA A 14 -11.15 7.88 16.38
N LEU A 15 -9.88 8.23 16.12
CA LEU A 15 -9.07 7.68 15.04
C LEU A 15 -8.82 6.17 15.20
N ALA A 16 -8.44 5.73 16.41
CA ALA A 16 -8.25 4.31 16.72
C ALA A 16 -9.56 3.52 16.56
N THR A 17 -10.69 4.11 16.98
CA THR A 17 -12.00 3.47 16.83
C THR A 17 -12.37 3.36 15.34
N VAL A 18 -12.21 4.43 14.56
CA VAL A 18 -12.48 4.42 13.11
C VAL A 18 -11.56 3.44 12.37
N SER A 19 -10.27 3.36 12.73
CA SER A 19 -9.36 2.40 12.10
C SER A 19 -9.72 0.95 12.44
N LEU A 20 -10.12 0.66 13.68
CA LEU A 20 -10.64 -0.64 14.10
C LEU A 20 -11.93 -1.01 13.36
N TRP A 21 -12.93 -0.13 13.32
CA TRP A 21 -14.17 -0.37 12.59
C TRP A 21 -13.94 -0.56 11.08
N ARG A 22 -12.97 0.15 10.50
CA ARG A 22 -12.59 -0.04 9.09
C ARG A 22 -11.83 -1.34 8.85
N LYS A 23 -10.95 -1.76 9.76
CA LYS A 23 -10.28 -3.07 9.70
C LYS A 23 -11.28 -4.21 9.83
N VAL A 24 -12.30 -4.04 10.66
CA VAL A 24 -13.44 -4.97 10.76
C VAL A 24 -14.29 -4.91 9.49
N ALA A 25 -14.53 -3.72 8.91
CA ALA A 25 -15.28 -3.57 7.67
C ALA A 25 -14.54 -4.15 6.45
N SER A 26 -13.21 -4.01 6.37
CA SER A 26 -12.38 -4.62 5.33
C SER A 26 -12.28 -6.14 5.48
N LYS A 27 -12.27 -6.66 6.72
CA LYS A 27 -12.47 -8.10 6.98
C LYS A 27 -13.89 -8.56 6.62
N SER A 28 -14.90 -7.71 6.80
CA SER A 28 -16.29 -8.01 6.42
C SER A 28 -16.53 -7.93 4.90
N SER A 29 -15.66 -7.26 4.14
CA SER A 29 -15.59 -7.46 2.69
C SER A 29 -14.98 -8.83 2.43
N ARG A 30 -15.76 -9.87 2.71
CA ARG A 30 -15.60 -11.21 2.15
C ARG A 30 -15.20 -11.00 0.69
N GLY A 31 -14.00 -11.47 0.33
CA GLY A 31 -13.60 -11.49 -1.07
C GLY A 31 -14.73 -12.06 -1.91
N PRO A 32 -14.93 -11.57 -3.15
CA PRO A 32 -16.07 -11.99 -3.94
C PRO A 32 -16.12 -13.52 -3.93
N GLN A 33 -17.27 -14.10 -3.55
CA GLN A 33 -17.49 -15.53 -3.79
C GLN A 33 -17.05 -15.77 -5.22
N LEU A 34 -16.06 -16.65 -5.43
CA LEU A 34 -15.42 -16.93 -6.71
C LEU A 34 -16.44 -17.62 -7.64
N ASN A 35 -17.48 -16.88 -7.99
CA ASN A 35 -18.41 -17.21 -9.04
C ASN A 35 -17.69 -16.98 -10.38
N LYS A 36 -18.27 -17.54 -11.44
CA LYS A 36 -17.67 -17.51 -12.77
C LYS A 36 -17.26 -16.09 -13.21
N LYS A 37 -18.07 -15.08 -12.90
CA LYS A 37 -17.79 -13.68 -13.26
C LYS A 37 -16.59 -13.12 -12.49
N ALA A 38 -16.49 -13.37 -11.18
CA ALA A 38 -15.35 -12.94 -10.37
C ALA A 38 -14.06 -13.65 -10.78
N ALA A 39 -14.13 -14.95 -11.06
CA ALA A 39 -13.03 -15.74 -11.60
C ALA A 39 -12.54 -15.21 -12.96
N ASP A 40 -13.47 -14.91 -13.88
CA ASP A 40 -13.12 -14.36 -15.19
C ASP A 40 -12.49 -12.96 -15.05
N ALA A 41 -13.03 -12.10 -14.17
CA ALA A 41 -12.46 -10.78 -13.88
C ALA A 41 -11.06 -10.83 -13.24
N LEU A 42 -10.78 -11.86 -12.45
CA LEU A 42 -9.47 -12.07 -11.83
C LEU A 42 -8.46 -12.65 -12.81
N TRP A 43 -8.77 -13.73 -13.53
CA TRP A 43 -7.78 -14.48 -14.32
C TRP A 43 -7.75 -14.18 -15.82
N ARG A 44 -8.87 -13.71 -16.40
CA ARG A 44 -9.02 -13.52 -17.86
C ARG A 44 -9.28 -12.06 -18.26
N GLY A 45 -9.66 -11.22 -17.30
CA GLY A 45 -9.90 -9.80 -17.55
C GLY A 45 -8.62 -9.07 -17.92
N GLU A 46 -8.76 -8.00 -18.69
CA GLU A 46 -7.64 -7.06 -18.89
C GLU A 46 -7.42 -6.20 -17.65
N PRO A 47 -6.19 -5.72 -17.41
CA PRO A 47 -5.90 -4.73 -16.37
C PRO A 47 -6.83 -3.53 -16.42
N VAL A 48 -7.35 -3.11 -15.26
CA VAL A 48 -8.13 -1.88 -15.16
C VAL A 48 -7.34 -0.71 -15.74
N LYS A 49 -8.03 0.21 -16.40
CA LYS A 49 -7.47 1.54 -16.66
C LYS A 49 -7.41 2.28 -15.32
N PRO A 50 -6.23 2.65 -14.81
CA PRO A 50 -6.12 3.36 -13.55
C PRO A 50 -6.90 4.67 -13.61
N LYS A 51 -7.63 4.97 -12.54
CA LYS A 51 -8.19 6.30 -12.31
C LYS A 51 -7.30 6.97 -11.28
N HIS A 52 -6.63 8.03 -11.70
CA HIS A 52 -5.77 8.85 -10.85
C HIS A 52 -6.50 10.13 -10.52
N ASP A 53 -7.07 10.16 -9.33
CA ASP A 53 -7.57 11.38 -8.71
C ASP A 53 -6.73 11.61 -7.46
N PRO A 54 -5.52 12.17 -7.61
CA PRO A 54 -4.61 12.30 -6.49
C PRO A 54 -5.27 13.16 -5.42
N PRO A 55 -5.26 12.68 -4.16
CA PRO A 55 -5.90 13.37 -3.05
C PRO A 55 -5.42 14.81 -2.91
N ASN A 56 -6.34 15.74 -2.61
CA ASN A 56 -6.01 17.12 -2.29
C ASN A 56 -6.08 17.30 -0.79
N PHE A 57 -4.97 16.97 -0.11
CA PHE A 57 -4.90 16.95 1.34
C PHE A 57 -5.30 18.28 1.99
N ALA A 58 -5.02 19.41 1.33
CA ALA A 58 -5.41 20.75 1.80
C ALA A 58 -6.93 20.96 1.90
N LYS A 59 -7.72 20.15 1.18
CA LYS A 59 -9.19 20.15 1.23
C LYS A 59 -9.76 18.98 2.05
N SER A 60 -8.91 18.13 2.62
CA SER A 60 -9.36 17.00 3.43
C SER A 60 -9.93 17.47 4.77
N GLN A 61 -10.87 16.70 5.31
CA GLN A 61 -11.38 16.88 6.68
C GLN A 61 -10.29 16.79 7.75
N TRP A 62 -9.12 16.24 7.41
CA TRP A 62 -7.96 16.07 8.28
C TRP A 62 -6.86 17.12 8.07
N SER A 63 -7.13 18.15 7.25
CA SER A 63 -6.16 19.22 6.93
C SER A 63 -5.59 19.93 8.16
N PHE A 64 -6.35 19.98 9.27
CA PHE A 64 -5.91 20.55 10.55
C PHE A 64 -4.84 19.72 11.27
N MET A 65 -4.67 18.45 10.90
CA MET A 65 -3.67 17.54 11.48
C MET A 65 -2.39 17.43 10.63
N ALA A 66 -2.34 18.00 9.43
CA ALA A 66 -1.11 18.02 8.64
C ALA A 66 -0.24 19.22 8.97
N ASP A 67 1.01 18.91 9.32
CA ASP A 67 2.12 19.85 9.26
C ASP A 67 2.62 20.04 7.80
N ASP A 68 3.62 20.90 7.63
CA ASP A 68 4.20 21.20 6.33
C ASP A 68 4.94 20.01 5.70
N VAL A 69 5.45 19.07 6.51
CA VAL A 69 6.11 17.84 6.03
C VAL A 69 5.10 16.95 5.32
N HIS A 70 3.90 16.78 5.90
CA HIS A 70 2.83 16.02 5.26
C HIS A 70 2.40 16.66 3.94
N ARG A 71 2.22 17.99 3.90
CA ARG A 71 1.85 18.69 2.64
C ARG A 71 2.89 18.49 1.55
N GLN A 72 4.16 18.66 1.89
CA GLN A 72 5.28 18.44 0.97
C GLN A 72 5.33 16.98 0.48
N PHE A 73 5.13 16.01 1.37
CA PHE A 73 5.08 14.60 1.03
C PHE A 73 3.97 14.29 0.01
N PHE A 74 2.75 14.77 0.25
CA PHE A 74 1.62 14.54 -0.66
C PHE A 74 1.90 15.12 -2.07
N ASP A 75 2.50 16.31 -2.13
CA ASP A 75 2.89 16.93 -3.41
C ASP A 75 4.01 16.16 -4.11
N ASP A 76 5.05 15.76 -3.39
CA ASP A 76 6.19 15.01 -3.92
C ASP A 76 5.76 13.67 -4.51
N PHE A 77 4.87 12.97 -3.79
CA PHE A 77 4.38 11.67 -4.19
C PHE A 77 3.16 11.73 -5.10
N ARG A 78 2.62 12.90 -5.46
CA ARG A 78 1.37 13.05 -6.25
C ARG A 78 1.30 12.14 -7.48
N LYS A 79 2.42 12.00 -8.22
CA LYS A 79 2.53 11.19 -9.44
C LYS A 79 2.96 9.74 -9.21
N PHE A 80 3.00 9.26 -7.97
CA PHE A 80 3.51 7.92 -7.64
C PHE A 80 2.79 6.82 -8.40
N ALA A 81 1.46 6.80 -8.35
CA ALA A 81 0.69 5.76 -9.01
C ALA A 81 0.80 5.82 -10.54
N ASP A 82 0.89 7.01 -11.13
CA ASP A 82 1.15 7.18 -12.57
C ASP A 82 2.50 6.55 -12.97
N VAL A 83 3.56 6.87 -12.22
CA VAL A 83 4.92 6.37 -12.49
C VAL A 83 4.99 4.85 -12.32
N ALA A 84 4.42 4.34 -11.24
CA ALA A 84 4.39 2.91 -10.97
C ALA A 84 3.54 2.17 -12.03
N ASN A 85 2.37 2.68 -12.39
CA ASN A 85 1.52 2.07 -13.42
C ASN A 85 2.13 2.12 -14.81
N TRP A 86 2.87 3.19 -15.14
CA TRP A 86 3.66 3.23 -16.38
C TRP A 86 4.69 2.09 -16.40
N TRP A 87 5.38 1.85 -15.29
CA TRP A 87 6.32 0.73 -15.16
C TRP A 87 5.62 -0.62 -15.28
N PHE A 88 4.49 -0.81 -14.59
CA PHE A 88 3.73 -2.07 -14.65
C PHE A 88 3.15 -2.35 -16.03
N ALA A 89 2.79 -1.32 -16.80
CA ALA A 89 2.23 -1.44 -18.14
C ALA A 89 3.28 -1.51 -19.26
N ASP A 90 4.55 -1.26 -18.95
CA ASP A 90 5.65 -1.35 -19.91
C ASP A 90 5.72 -2.75 -20.53
N GLU A 91 6.01 -2.84 -21.83
CA GLU A 91 5.97 -4.08 -22.61
C GLU A 91 6.86 -5.19 -22.00
N TYR A 92 7.97 -4.82 -21.38
CA TYR A 92 8.89 -5.77 -20.76
C TYR A 92 8.35 -6.35 -19.45
N ASN A 93 7.49 -5.61 -18.75
CA ASN A 93 6.91 -6.06 -17.49
C ASN A 93 5.54 -6.70 -17.69
N ALA A 94 4.71 -6.13 -18.59
CA ALA A 94 3.36 -6.56 -18.95
C ALA A 94 2.51 -6.99 -17.73
N SER A 95 2.71 -6.35 -16.59
CA SER A 95 2.14 -6.76 -15.32
C SER A 95 0.64 -6.51 -15.33
N ARG A 96 -0.10 -7.38 -14.65
CA ARG A 96 -1.55 -7.29 -14.49
C ARG A 96 -1.96 -6.38 -13.34
N PHE A 97 -1.00 -5.97 -12.51
CA PHE A 97 -1.26 -5.14 -11.35
C PHE A 97 -1.42 -3.67 -11.72
N ARG A 98 -2.37 -3.00 -11.08
CA ARG A 98 -2.59 -1.56 -11.21
C ARG A 98 -2.87 -0.93 -9.85
N LEU A 99 -2.33 0.27 -9.66
CA LEU A 99 -2.61 1.10 -8.50
C LEU A 99 -3.68 2.13 -8.85
N GLN A 100 -4.62 2.36 -7.95
CA GLN A 100 -5.58 3.46 -8.04
C GLN A 100 -5.60 4.23 -6.73
N ASP A 101 -5.74 5.55 -6.82
CA ASP A 101 -5.75 6.41 -5.65
C ASP A 101 -6.98 6.17 -4.79
N LEU A 102 -6.76 6.04 -3.48
CA LEU A 102 -7.84 6.08 -2.51
C LEU A 102 -8.07 7.53 -2.06
N PRO A 103 -9.33 7.93 -1.83
CA PRO A 103 -9.65 9.28 -1.40
C PRO A 103 -9.02 9.63 -0.04
N ASP A 104 -8.76 10.93 0.16
CA ASP A 104 -8.11 11.57 1.33
C ASP A 104 -8.63 11.09 2.70
N GLU A 105 -9.89 10.66 2.75
CA GLU A 105 -10.56 10.23 3.98
C GLU A 105 -10.09 8.87 4.49
N THR A 106 -9.25 8.18 3.71
CA THR A 106 -8.73 6.86 4.04
C THR A 106 -7.46 6.99 4.90
N LEU A 107 -7.66 7.28 6.19
CA LEU A 107 -6.62 7.22 7.22
C LEU A 107 -5.75 5.95 7.09
N SER A 108 -4.49 6.11 7.47
CA SER A 108 -3.55 4.99 7.57
C SER A 108 -4.15 3.85 8.40
N LEU A 109 -3.98 2.61 7.95
CA LEU A 109 -4.33 1.43 8.76
C LEU A 109 -3.28 1.17 9.85
N ASN A 110 -2.11 1.80 9.75
CA ASN A 110 -0.98 1.59 10.63
C ASN A 110 -0.82 2.79 11.57
N VAL A 111 -1.51 2.73 12.70
CA VAL A 111 -1.22 3.64 13.82
C VAL A 111 0.14 3.20 14.39
N ARG A 112 1.18 4.04 14.27
CA ARG A 112 2.41 3.82 15.02
C ARG A 112 2.12 4.21 16.47
N HIS A 113 2.22 3.25 17.39
CA HIS A 113 1.87 3.47 18.80
C HIS A 113 2.66 4.61 19.46
N ASP A 114 3.84 4.93 18.94
CA ASP A 114 4.73 5.93 19.53
C ASP A 114 4.60 7.35 18.93
N ASP A 115 4.04 7.49 17.71
CA ASP A 115 4.06 8.75 16.94
C ASP A 115 2.66 9.23 16.49
N GLY A 116 1.59 8.51 16.86
CA GLY A 116 0.23 8.85 16.45
C GLY A 116 -0.11 8.42 15.01
N PRO A 117 -1.21 8.93 14.44
CA PRO A 117 -1.60 8.62 13.06
C PRO A 117 -0.57 9.20 12.09
N SER A 118 0.07 8.37 11.26
CA SER A 118 0.84 8.87 10.12
C SER A 118 -0.10 9.17 8.96
N PHE A 119 0.04 10.35 8.34
CA PHE A 119 -0.70 10.66 7.12
C PHE A 119 0.16 10.31 5.92
N GLY A 120 -0.34 9.40 5.08
CA GLY A 120 0.35 8.93 3.90
C GLY A 120 -0.60 8.82 2.71
N ARG A 121 -0.02 8.53 1.55
CA ARG A 121 -0.77 8.23 0.34
C ARG A 121 -1.20 6.78 0.33
N SER A 122 -2.48 6.55 0.11
CA SER A 122 -3.07 5.22 0.03
C SER A 122 -3.56 4.92 -1.38
N PHE A 123 -3.37 3.68 -1.80
CA PHE A 123 -3.73 3.18 -3.12
C PHE A 123 -4.46 1.85 -2.99
N SER A 124 -5.52 1.64 -3.76
CA SER A 124 -6.06 0.30 -3.98
C SER A 124 -5.20 -0.44 -4.99
N ILE A 125 -4.90 -1.70 -4.67
CA ILE A 125 -4.19 -2.62 -5.55
C ILE A 125 -5.24 -3.42 -6.32
N TYR A 126 -5.16 -3.37 -7.64
CA TYR A 126 -5.96 -4.18 -8.55
C TYR A 126 -5.07 -5.23 -9.22
N TYR A 127 -5.58 -6.44 -9.38
CA TYR A 127 -5.06 -7.42 -10.31
C TYR A 127 -6.13 -7.65 -11.38
N ASN A 128 -5.78 -7.41 -12.65
CA ASN A 128 -6.75 -7.33 -13.73
C ASN A 128 -7.89 -6.37 -13.38
N GLN A 129 -9.12 -6.89 -13.20
CA GLN A 129 -10.31 -6.11 -12.87
C GLN A 129 -10.73 -6.20 -11.40
N THR A 130 -9.97 -6.94 -10.57
CA THR A 130 -10.33 -7.24 -9.19
C THR A 130 -9.47 -6.45 -8.22
N ARG A 131 -10.09 -5.74 -7.28
CA ARG A 131 -9.37 -5.12 -6.15
C ARG A 131 -8.92 -6.24 -5.21
N VAL A 132 -7.61 -6.38 -5.03
CA VAL A 132 -6.99 -7.46 -4.25
C VAL A 132 -6.35 -6.98 -2.96
N GLY A 133 -6.13 -5.67 -2.80
CA GLY A 133 -5.48 -5.16 -1.61
C GLY A 133 -5.31 -3.64 -1.57
N ARG A 134 -4.37 -3.21 -0.75
CA ARG A 134 -4.04 -1.82 -0.48
C ARG A 134 -2.53 -1.63 -0.34
N LEU A 135 -2.04 -0.52 -0.88
CA LEU A 135 -0.68 -0.01 -0.69
C LEU A 135 -0.80 1.33 0.05
N GLU A 136 0.08 1.55 1.01
CA GLU A 136 0.20 2.80 1.72
C GLU A 136 1.68 3.22 1.79
N ILE A 137 1.93 4.50 1.56
CA ILE A 137 3.25 5.12 1.66
C ILE A 137 3.12 6.36 2.54
N SER A 138 3.88 6.42 3.62
CA SER A 138 3.88 7.56 4.55
C SER A 138 5.29 8.12 4.73
N PRO A 139 5.44 9.41 5.08
CA PRO A 139 6.76 10.00 5.28
C PRO A 139 7.52 9.31 6.42
N GLY A 140 8.82 9.13 6.20
CA GLY A 140 9.81 8.70 7.17
C GLY A 140 10.02 9.72 8.28
N HIS A 141 10.70 9.31 9.35
CA HIS A 141 11.15 10.28 10.35
C HIS A 141 12.17 11.24 9.71
N GLY A 142 11.90 12.55 9.76
CA GLY A 142 12.78 13.54 9.13
C GLY A 142 12.66 13.62 7.60
N TYR A 143 11.53 13.21 7.02
CA TYR A 143 11.26 13.33 5.58
C TYR A 143 11.52 14.75 5.07
N THR A 144 12.24 14.85 3.96
CA THR A 144 12.36 16.07 3.16
C THR A 144 12.41 15.70 1.69
N THR A 145 12.17 16.64 0.77
CA THR A 145 12.40 16.38 -0.66
C THR A 145 13.85 15.95 -0.94
N ALA A 146 14.84 16.41 -0.17
CA ALA A 146 16.24 16.01 -0.36
C ALA A 146 16.55 14.61 0.21
N ASN A 147 15.84 14.20 1.25
CA ASN A 147 15.96 12.87 1.87
C ASN A 147 14.57 12.20 1.91
N PRO A 148 14.14 11.55 0.82
CA PRO A 148 12.77 11.05 0.66
C PRO A 148 12.59 9.68 1.34
N GLU A 149 12.91 9.61 2.63
CA GLU A 149 12.68 8.42 3.44
C GLU A 149 11.19 8.16 3.61
N VAL A 150 10.75 6.93 3.40
CA VAL A 150 9.35 6.54 3.47
C VAL A 150 9.16 5.22 4.20
N TYR A 151 8.02 5.10 4.85
CA TYR A 151 7.46 3.85 5.30
C TYR A 151 6.47 3.36 4.26
N THR A 152 6.60 2.10 3.85
CA THR A 152 5.68 1.46 2.92
C THR A 152 5.02 0.27 3.59
N SER A 153 3.71 0.19 3.48
CA SER A 153 2.91 -0.94 3.94
C SER A 153 2.02 -1.43 2.80
N LEU A 154 1.99 -2.74 2.62
CA LEU A 154 1.24 -3.40 1.57
C LEU A 154 0.46 -4.55 2.17
N GLU A 155 -0.84 -4.56 1.90
CA GLU A 155 -1.78 -5.57 2.36
C GLU A 155 -2.48 -6.16 1.14
N ILE A 156 -2.42 -7.48 0.96
CA ILE A 156 -3.25 -8.23 0.01
C ILE A 156 -4.33 -8.91 0.84
N ASP A 157 -5.50 -8.28 0.89
CA ASP A 157 -6.66 -8.68 1.69
C ASP A 157 -7.31 -9.96 1.16
N PHE A 158 -7.16 -10.20 -0.14
CA PHE A 158 -7.83 -11.31 -0.80
C PHE A 158 -6.88 -12.08 -1.70
N GLY A 159 -6.70 -13.36 -1.36
CA GLY A 159 -6.35 -14.34 -2.37
C GLY A 159 -4.92 -14.22 -2.87
N ALA A 160 -3.93 -13.93 -2.01
CA ALA A 160 -2.53 -14.05 -2.41
C ALA A 160 -2.24 -15.46 -2.97
N ARG A 161 -2.94 -16.49 -2.48
CA ARG A 161 -2.94 -17.86 -3.00
C ARG A 161 -3.53 -18.06 -4.40
N PHE A 162 -4.35 -17.12 -4.88
CA PHE A 162 -4.92 -17.14 -6.24
C PHE A 162 -4.06 -16.37 -7.25
N LEU A 163 -3.04 -15.66 -6.76
CA LEU A 163 -2.04 -14.97 -7.57
C LEU A 163 -0.85 -15.92 -7.76
N GLY A 164 -0.23 -15.88 -8.94
CA GLY A 164 0.99 -16.64 -9.18
C GLY A 164 2.12 -16.12 -8.27
N PHE A 165 2.96 -17.03 -7.74
CA PHE A 165 4.08 -16.65 -6.88
C PHE A 165 5.01 -15.63 -7.57
N ASP A 166 5.40 -15.91 -8.82
CA ASP A 166 6.31 -15.04 -9.57
C ASP A 166 5.66 -13.67 -9.83
N GLU A 167 4.40 -13.64 -10.28
CA GLU A 167 3.68 -12.38 -10.55
C GLU A 167 3.54 -11.51 -9.30
N LEU A 168 3.19 -12.12 -8.16
CA LEU A 168 3.05 -11.41 -6.88
C LEU A 168 4.42 -10.94 -6.38
N SER A 169 5.43 -11.80 -6.43
CA SER A 169 6.81 -11.47 -6.06
C SER A 169 7.34 -10.30 -6.89
N ASP A 170 7.18 -10.35 -8.21
CA ASP A 170 7.64 -9.30 -9.12
C ASP A 170 6.94 -7.97 -8.86
N PHE A 171 5.63 -8.01 -8.60
CA PHE A 171 4.89 -6.81 -8.19
C PHE A 171 5.40 -6.21 -6.89
N LEU A 172 5.61 -7.03 -5.85
CA LEU A 172 6.13 -6.57 -4.55
C LEU A 172 7.53 -5.97 -4.69
N HIS A 173 8.40 -6.64 -5.46
CA HIS A 173 9.74 -6.13 -5.74
C HIS A 173 9.71 -4.85 -6.56
N ALA A 174 8.81 -4.73 -7.54
CA ALA A 174 8.66 -3.51 -8.32
C ALA A 174 8.18 -2.34 -7.46
N VAL A 175 7.25 -2.56 -6.51
CA VAL A 175 6.87 -1.55 -5.52
C VAL A 175 8.07 -1.17 -4.65
N ALA A 176 8.77 -2.17 -4.09
CA ALA A 176 9.98 -1.93 -3.27
C ALA A 176 11.01 -1.09 -4.03
N PHE A 177 11.25 -1.40 -5.30
CA PHE A 177 12.18 -0.68 -6.15
C PHE A 177 11.83 0.81 -6.33
N HIS A 178 10.54 1.17 -6.30
CA HIS A 178 10.10 2.57 -6.41
C HIS A 178 10.20 3.35 -5.10
N VAL A 179 10.11 2.67 -3.95
CA VAL A 179 10.12 3.31 -2.63
C VAL A 179 11.46 3.15 -1.90
N THR A 180 12.45 2.54 -2.56
CA THR A 180 13.84 2.46 -2.13
C THR A 180 14.76 3.14 -3.15
N THR A 181 16.07 3.10 -2.88
CA THR A 181 17.09 3.65 -3.79
C THR A 181 17.04 3.04 -5.20
N GLY A 182 16.40 1.86 -5.34
CA GLY A 182 16.35 1.10 -6.59
C GLY A 182 17.72 0.55 -7.00
N VAL A 183 18.64 0.39 -6.06
CA VAL A 183 19.96 -0.19 -6.28
C VAL A 183 20.02 -1.52 -5.56
N ALA A 184 20.32 -2.59 -6.31
CA ALA A 184 20.27 -3.95 -5.80
C ALA A 184 21.07 -4.16 -4.52
N ASP A 185 22.25 -3.53 -4.40
CA ASP A 185 23.18 -3.76 -3.29
C ASP A 185 23.02 -2.77 -2.12
N GLN A 186 22.09 -1.82 -2.22
CA GLN A 186 21.84 -0.90 -1.11
C GLN A 186 21.06 -1.57 0.01
N SER A 187 21.36 -1.17 1.24
CA SER A 187 20.83 -1.80 2.46
C SER A 187 19.31 -1.67 2.57
N ASP A 188 18.73 -0.58 2.07
CA ASP A 188 17.29 -0.32 2.11
C ASP A 188 16.53 -1.29 1.19
N TYR A 189 16.98 -1.47 -0.05
CA TYR A 189 16.38 -2.42 -0.99
C TYR A 189 16.59 -3.87 -0.54
N GLN A 190 17.77 -4.23 -0.04
CA GLN A 190 18.00 -5.57 0.51
C GLN A 190 17.11 -5.87 1.71
N SER A 191 16.91 -4.91 2.60
CA SER A 191 15.98 -5.05 3.73
C SER A 191 14.54 -5.25 3.23
N ALA A 192 14.09 -4.47 2.24
CA ALA A 192 12.78 -4.63 1.63
C ALA A 192 12.59 -6.02 0.99
N ARG A 193 13.60 -6.53 0.26
CA ARG A 193 13.59 -7.88 -0.32
C ARG A 193 13.44 -8.97 0.73
N LEU A 194 14.20 -8.86 1.84
CA LEU A 194 14.10 -9.81 2.95
C LEU A 194 12.71 -9.77 3.60
N SER A 195 12.13 -8.58 3.80
CA SER A 195 10.75 -8.42 4.29
C SER A 195 9.73 -9.08 3.35
N ILE A 196 9.86 -8.90 2.04
CA ILE A 196 8.99 -9.52 1.02
C ILE A 196 9.11 -11.05 1.08
N GLN A 197 10.33 -11.59 1.06
CA GLN A 197 10.56 -13.03 1.10
C GLN A 197 10.04 -13.66 2.40
N SER A 198 10.26 -12.99 3.54
CA SER A 198 9.76 -13.43 4.84
C SER A 198 8.23 -13.47 4.85
N ALA A 199 7.58 -12.43 4.34
CA ALA A 199 6.12 -12.33 4.30
C ALA A 199 5.48 -13.35 3.34
N LEU A 200 6.05 -13.53 2.14
CA LEU A 200 5.60 -14.56 1.20
C LEU A 200 5.74 -15.96 1.79
N THR A 201 6.89 -16.24 2.42
CA THR A 201 7.18 -17.52 3.07
C THR A 201 6.22 -17.76 4.24
N LYS A 202 6.02 -16.75 5.10
CA LYS A 202 5.07 -16.82 6.21
C LYS A 202 3.65 -17.09 5.70
N THR A 203 3.20 -16.35 4.68
CA THR A 203 1.87 -16.51 4.09
C THR A 203 1.69 -17.91 3.49
N LEU A 204 2.73 -18.46 2.86
CA LEU A 204 2.74 -19.84 2.38
C LEU A 204 2.50 -20.82 3.55
N TRP A 205 3.31 -20.73 4.60
CA TRP A 205 3.22 -21.64 5.76
C TRP A 205 1.93 -21.48 6.56
N ASP A 206 1.46 -20.25 6.75
CA ASP A 206 0.20 -19.97 7.45
C ASP A 206 -0.99 -20.56 6.68
N ASN A 207 -0.96 -20.54 5.34
CA ASN A 207 -2.00 -21.19 4.51
C ASN A 207 -1.96 -22.73 4.55
N TYR A 208 -0.79 -23.33 4.77
CA TYR A 208 -0.66 -24.80 4.93
C TYR A 208 -0.90 -25.26 6.37
N ARG A 209 -0.98 -24.33 7.33
CA ARG A 209 -1.13 -24.67 8.74
C ARG A 209 -2.52 -25.25 8.97
N VAL A 210 -2.55 -26.45 9.56
CA VAL A 210 -3.76 -27.03 10.12
C VAL A 210 -3.63 -26.98 11.63
N SER A 211 -4.26 -26.02 12.29
CA SER A 211 -4.27 -25.92 13.76
C SER A 211 -5.62 -26.35 14.32
N GLN A 212 -5.59 -27.07 15.44
CA GLN A 212 -6.77 -27.36 16.26
C GLN A 212 -7.39 -26.11 16.92
N TYR A 213 -6.69 -24.98 16.87
CA TYR A 213 -7.14 -23.68 17.38
C TYR A 213 -7.58 -22.73 16.26
N ASP A 214 -7.47 -23.12 14.99
CA ASP A 214 -7.97 -22.29 13.90
C ASP A 214 -9.50 -22.35 13.95
N ASN A 215 -10.11 -21.18 14.14
CA ASN A 215 -11.56 -21.06 14.13
C ASN A 215 -12.03 -21.22 12.67
N PRO A 216 -12.83 -22.24 12.31
CA PRO A 216 -13.25 -22.45 10.92
C PRO A 216 -14.06 -21.28 10.35
N ASP A 217 -14.62 -20.41 11.21
CA ASP A 217 -15.32 -19.19 10.81
C ASP A 217 -14.39 -18.00 10.51
N ASP A 218 -13.13 -18.03 10.98
CA ASP A 218 -12.09 -17.07 10.61
C ASP A 218 -11.39 -17.59 9.34
N GLU A 219 -12.11 -17.55 8.21
CA GLU A 219 -11.55 -17.91 6.91
C GLU A 219 -10.40 -16.94 6.55
N GLN A 220 -9.17 -17.28 6.89
CA GLN A 220 -7.98 -16.59 6.41
C GLN A 220 -7.81 -16.92 4.93
N TRP A 221 -8.05 -15.97 4.04
CA TRP A 221 -7.99 -16.17 2.59
C TRP A 221 -6.58 -16.09 2.00
N GLY A 222 -5.56 -16.33 2.83
CA GLY A 222 -4.16 -16.09 2.48
C GLY A 222 -3.83 -14.60 2.42
N GLU A 223 -4.16 -13.87 3.49
CA GLU A 223 -3.79 -12.47 3.64
C GLU A 223 -2.26 -12.33 3.66
N LEU A 224 -1.72 -11.43 2.85
CA LEU A 224 -0.30 -11.11 2.83
C LEU A 224 -0.11 -9.68 3.32
N ASN A 225 0.69 -9.49 4.36
CA ASN A 225 1.07 -8.18 4.87
C ASN A 225 2.57 -8.02 4.79
N VAL A 226 3.02 -6.93 4.17
CA VAL A 226 4.43 -6.59 4.00
C VAL A 226 4.62 -5.15 4.46
N SER A 227 5.68 -4.87 5.19
CA SER A 227 6.07 -3.49 5.50
C SER A 227 7.59 -3.37 5.51
N PHE A 228 8.07 -2.24 5.01
CA PHE A 228 9.50 -1.92 4.95
C PHE A 228 9.70 -0.41 4.80
N ASN A 229 10.94 0.01 5.06
CA ASN A 229 11.37 1.40 4.96
C ASN A 229 12.31 1.51 3.77
N GLY A 230 12.34 2.67 3.14
CA GLY A 230 13.30 2.93 2.06
C GLY A 230 13.41 4.42 1.74
N THR A 231 14.37 4.73 0.89
CA THR A 231 14.56 6.10 0.38
C THR A 231 14.08 6.16 -1.06
N ALA A 232 12.97 6.84 -1.36
CA ALA A 232 12.30 6.79 -2.67
C ALA A 232 13.03 7.51 -3.83
N ASP A 233 14.35 7.42 -3.89
CA ASP A 233 15.21 8.08 -4.88
C ASP A 233 14.94 7.59 -6.29
N PHE A 234 14.64 6.30 -6.48
CA PHE A 234 14.31 5.78 -7.80
C PHE A 234 13.05 6.44 -8.36
N PHE A 235 11.98 6.49 -7.56
CA PHE A 235 10.74 7.17 -7.95
C PHE A 235 11.01 8.63 -8.32
N LYS A 236 11.77 9.37 -7.50
CA LYS A 236 12.08 10.78 -7.79
C LYS A 236 12.83 10.95 -9.10
N ARG A 237 13.89 10.16 -9.33
CA ARG A 237 14.63 10.18 -10.59
C ARG A 237 13.72 9.87 -11.78
N ARG A 238 12.82 8.89 -11.65
CA ARG A 238 11.92 8.48 -12.74
C ARG A 238 10.82 9.51 -13.01
N ARG A 239 10.29 10.14 -11.96
CA ARG A 239 9.29 11.23 -12.02
C ARG A 239 9.83 12.45 -12.75
N ASP A 240 11.10 12.77 -12.51
CA ASP A 240 11.76 13.97 -13.03
C ASP A 240 12.45 13.72 -14.40
N ALA A 241 12.56 12.46 -14.83
CA ALA A 241 13.10 12.09 -16.14
C ALA A 241 12.18 12.56 -17.29
N PRO A 242 12.74 13.00 -18.43
CA PRO A 242 11.95 13.37 -19.59
C PRO A 242 11.15 12.16 -20.10
N ALA A 243 9.95 12.41 -20.65
CA ALA A 243 9.16 11.37 -21.29
C ALA A 243 10.00 10.72 -22.40
N ARG A 244 10.11 9.39 -22.39
CA ARG A 244 10.76 8.68 -23.51
C ARG A 244 9.98 9.00 -24.79
N PRO A 245 10.65 9.37 -25.89
CA PRO A 245 9.97 9.45 -27.18
C PRO A 245 9.33 8.09 -27.48
N GLN A 246 8.05 8.13 -27.85
CA GLN A 246 7.28 6.97 -28.28
C GLN A 246 7.72 6.53 -29.68
#